data_AF-B8G8V0-F1
#
_entry.id   AF-B8G8V0-F1
#
_cell.length_a   1.000
_cell.length_b   1.000
_cell.length_c   1.000
_cell.angle_alpha   90.00
_cell.angle_beta   90.00
_cell.angle_gamma   90.00
#
_symmetry.space_group_name_H-M   'P 1'
#
loop_
_entity.id
_entity.type
_entity.pdbx_description
1 polymer ?
#
loop_
_entity_poly.entity_id
_entity_poly.type
_entity_poly.pdbx_seq_one_letter_code
_entity_poly.pdbx_strand_id
1 'polypeptide(L)'
;MSYRPTYSAPRYAPRPAQQIRTMAEPPLSRLMIAGLMVFIMLSLVVLLAGRVPFTPQPAPVTGNTYRSYVTEARTLLNSYGYTMEGKVHIPIDRAMDLIVERGLPVRE
;
A
#
# COMPACT_ATOMS: atom_id res chain seq x y z
N MET A 1 94.81 43.31 13.32
CA MET A 1 93.46 43.70 12.82
C MET A 1 92.91 42.52 12.03
N SER A 2 91.90 41.84 12.57
CA SER A 2 91.33 40.62 11.97
C SER A 2 90.26 40.97 10.92
N TYR A 3 90.53 40.64 9.66
CA TYR A 3 89.54 40.74 8.58
C TYR A 3 88.64 39.49 8.62
N ARG A 4 87.35 39.65 8.92
CA ARG A 4 86.34 38.59 8.79
C ARG A 4 85.44 38.89 7.59
N PRO A 5 85.27 37.94 6.65
CA PRO A 5 84.41 38.15 5.50
C PRO A 5 82.94 37.96 5.89
N THR A 6 82.13 38.98 5.68
CA THR A 6 80.67 38.95 5.81
C THR A 6 80.08 38.35 4.54
N TYR A 7 79.78 37.06 4.57
CA TYR A 7 78.98 36.42 3.52
C TYR A 7 77.49 36.74 3.76
N SER A 8 76.93 37.62 2.95
CA SER A 8 75.48 37.86 2.86
C SER A 8 74.83 36.77 2.02
N ALA A 9 74.16 35.82 2.68
CA ALA A 9 73.33 34.85 1.98
C ALA A 9 72.08 35.53 1.39
N PRO A 10 71.69 35.25 0.13
CA PRO A 10 70.43 35.75 -0.41
C PRO A 10 69.27 35.07 0.31
N ARG A 11 68.41 35.87 0.97
CA ARG A 11 67.14 35.40 1.50
C ARG A 11 66.23 35.06 0.32
N TYR A 12 66.05 33.77 0.06
CA TYR A 12 64.94 33.30 -0.77
C TYR A 12 63.63 33.64 -0.05
N ALA A 13 62.87 34.57 -0.61
CA ALA A 13 61.49 34.79 -0.20
C ALA A 13 60.66 33.55 -0.58
N PRO A 14 59.82 33.00 0.30
CA PRO A 14 58.90 31.95 -0.09
C PRO A 14 57.92 32.53 -1.12
N ARG A 15 57.97 32.00 -2.34
CA ARG A 15 56.97 32.25 -3.38
C ARG A 15 55.60 31.92 -2.76
N PRO A 16 54.57 32.80 -2.84
CA PRO A 16 53.24 32.39 -2.43
C PRO A 16 52.87 31.19 -3.30
N ALA A 17 52.66 30.05 -2.65
CA ALA A 17 52.15 28.87 -3.32
C ALA A 17 50.87 29.32 -4.03
N GLN A 18 50.88 29.27 -5.37
CA GLN A 18 49.65 29.36 -6.13
C GLN A 18 48.78 28.22 -5.60
N GLN A 19 47.81 28.58 -4.78
CA GLN A 19 46.78 27.68 -4.33
C GLN A 19 45.93 27.39 -5.56
N ILE A 20 46.37 26.39 -6.31
CA ILE A 20 45.58 25.78 -7.37
C ILE A 20 44.33 25.33 -6.65
N ARG A 21 43.25 26.09 -6.80
CA ARG A 21 41.91 25.60 -6.48
C ARG A 21 41.71 24.42 -7.41
N THR A 22 42.07 23.23 -6.95
CA THR A 22 41.54 21.99 -7.51
C THR A 22 40.05 22.11 -7.32
N MET A 23 39.38 22.57 -8.38
CA MET A 23 37.95 22.48 -8.54
C MET A 23 37.67 21.00 -8.41
N ALA A 24 37.28 20.59 -7.20
CA ALA A 24 37.07 19.21 -6.86
C ALA A 24 35.83 18.77 -7.62
N GLU A 25 36.03 18.24 -8.83
CA GLU A 25 35.01 17.49 -9.51
C GLU A 25 34.46 16.47 -8.51
N PRO A 26 33.13 16.40 -8.34
CA PRO A 26 32.55 15.46 -7.41
C PRO A 26 33.04 14.07 -7.82
N PRO A 27 33.76 13.33 -6.93
CA PRO A 27 34.24 12.01 -7.28
C PRO A 27 33.03 11.17 -7.66
N LEU A 28 33.14 10.38 -8.73
CA LEU A 28 32.07 9.54 -9.27
C LEU A 28 31.31 8.76 -8.16
N SER A 29 32.02 8.40 -7.08
CA SER A 29 31.46 7.79 -5.88
C SER A 29 30.33 8.62 -5.21
N ARG A 30 30.42 9.95 -5.16
CA ARG A 30 29.36 10.81 -4.62
C ARG A 30 28.09 10.77 -5.47
N LEU A 31 28.22 10.73 -6.79
CA LEU A 31 27.07 10.59 -7.69
C LEU A 31 26.42 9.20 -7.54
N MET A 32 27.23 8.15 -7.43
CA MET A 32 26.74 6.80 -7.18
C MET A 32 26.03 6.67 -5.83
N ILE A 33 26.60 7.23 -4.76
CA ILE A 33 26.00 7.22 -3.41
C ILE A 33 24.69 8.02 -3.41
N ALA A 34 24.66 9.20 -4.05
CA ALA A 34 23.45 10.00 -4.16
C ALA A 34 22.34 9.25 -4.92
N GLY A 35 22.68 8.60 -6.03
CA GLY A 35 21.74 7.77 -6.79
C GLY A 35 21.19 6.59 -5.98
N LEU A 36 22.07 5.90 -5.24
CA LEU A 36 21.68 4.79 -4.38
C LEU A 36 20.77 5.24 -3.23
N MET A 37 21.05 6.39 -2.61
CA MET A 37 20.20 6.97 -1.57
C MET A 37 18.80 7.33 -2.10
N VAL A 38 18.72 7.92 -3.29
CA VAL A 38 17.45 8.23 -3.94
C VAL A 38 16.68 6.94 -4.25
N PHE A 39 17.35 5.92 -4.78
CA PHE A 39 16.74 4.62 -5.07
C PHE A 39 16.17 3.95 -3.80
N ILE A 40 16.94 3.93 -2.72
CA ILE A 40 16.49 3.36 -1.43
C ILE A 40 15.28 4.13 -0.89
N MET A 41 15.32 5.47 -0.90
CA MET A 41 14.21 6.29 -0.41
C MET A 41 12.94 6.06 -1.24
N LEU A 42 13.06 5.99 -2.56
CA LEU A 42 11.92 5.76 -3.45
C LEU A 42 11.35 4.35 -3.27
N SER A 43 12.20 3.34 -3.11
CA SER A 43 11.80 1.97 -2.80
C SER A 43 11.07 1.88 -1.45
N LEU A 44 11.57 2.54 -0.42
CA LEU A 44 10.91 2.59 0.89
C LEU A 44 9.54 3.28 0.82
N VAL A 45 9.41 4.40 0.10
CA VAL A 45 8.13 5.09 -0.07
C VAL A 45 7.11 4.19 -0.76
N VAL A 46 7.49 3.50 -1.84
CA VAL A 46 6.59 2.58 -2.56
C VAL A 46 6.18 1.41 -1.65
N LEU A 47 7.13 0.84 -0.91
CA LEU A 47 6.88 -0.32 -0.05
C LEU A 47 6.03 0.03 1.18
N LEU A 48 6.16 1.24 1.73
CA LEU A 48 5.32 1.73 2.83
C LEU A 48 3.95 2.21 2.34
N ALA A 49 3.87 2.91 1.22
CA ALA A 49 2.61 3.40 0.65
C ALA A 49 1.70 2.28 0.14
N GLY A 50 2.26 1.15 -0.28
CA GLY A 50 1.50 -0.04 -0.69
C GLY A 50 0.86 -0.84 0.46
N ARG A 51 1.13 -0.49 1.73
CA ARG A 51 0.62 -1.19 2.91
C ARG A 51 -0.51 -0.45 3.64
N VAL A 52 -1.27 0.38 2.93
CA VAL A 52 -2.55 0.85 3.48
C VAL A 52 -3.52 -0.33 3.52
N PRO A 53 -4.15 -0.63 4.67
CA PRO A 53 -5.21 -1.63 4.74
C PRO A 53 -6.41 -1.06 3.97
N PHE A 54 -6.46 -1.32 2.67
CA PHE A 54 -7.68 -1.17 1.91
C PHE A 54 -8.63 -2.26 2.41
N THR A 55 -9.44 -1.95 3.41
CA THR A 55 -10.67 -2.70 3.63
C THR A 55 -11.49 -2.45 2.36
N PRO A 56 -11.75 -3.48 1.52
CA PRO A 56 -12.62 -3.29 0.38
C PRO A 56 -13.94 -2.71 0.92
N GLN A 57 -14.21 -1.45 0.61
CA GLN A 57 -15.50 -0.87 0.95
C GLN A 57 -16.52 -1.61 0.07
N PRO A 58 -17.51 -2.29 0.66
CA PRO A 58 -18.54 -2.95 -0.13
C PRO A 58 -19.14 -1.90 -1.04
N ALA A 59 -19.00 -2.09 -2.36
CA ALA A 59 -19.67 -1.22 -3.31
C ALA A 59 -21.16 -1.21 -2.96
N PRO A 60 -21.84 -0.05 -2.96
CA PRO A 60 -23.27 -0.01 -2.74
C PRO A 60 -23.93 -0.93 -3.77
N VAL A 61 -24.57 -1.99 -3.29
CA VAL A 61 -25.26 -2.96 -4.14
C VAL A 61 -26.46 -2.24 -4.75
N THR A 62 -26.27 -1.66 -5.94
CA THR A 62 -27.34 -1.09 -6.75
C THR A 62 -28.06 -2.24 -7.46
N GLY A 63 -28.92 -2.94 -6.71
CA GLY A 63 -29.70 -4.08 -7.19
C GLY A 63 -30.60 -4.64 -6.10
N ASN A 64 -31.30 -5.74 -6.41
CA ASN A 64 -32.13 -6.46 -5.44
C ASN A 64 -31.26 -6.95 -4.28
N THR A 65 -31.35 -6.26 -3.15
CA THR A 65 -30.64 -6.63 -1.93
C THR A 65 -31.22 -7.94 -1.39
N TYR A 66 -30.44 -8.80 -0.75
CA TYR A 66 -30.91 -10.02 -0.06
C TYR A 66 -32.26 -9.85 0.69
N ARG A 67 -32.48 -8.68 1.27
CA ARG A 67 -33.74 -8.29 1.93
C ARG A 67 -34.98 -8.42 1.04
N SER A 68 -34.92 -8.15 -0.26
CA SER A 68 -36.07 -8.28 -1.17
C SER A 68 -36.52 -9.73 -1.30
N TYR A 69 -35.58 -10.65 -1.50
CA TYR A 69 -35.86 -12.09 -1.62
C TYR A 69 -36.38 -12.68 -0.31
N VAL A 70 -35.79 -12.29 0.82
CA VAL A 70 -36.23 -12.80 2.14
C VAL A 70 -37.61 -12.30 2.51
N THR A 71 -37.95 -11.04 2.18
CA THR A 71 -39.25 -10.47 2.55
C THR A 71 -40.38 -11.15 1.79
N GLU A 72 -40.20 -11.39 0.49
CA GLU A 72 -41.17 -12.10 -0.33
C GLU A 72 -41.34 -13.56 0.13
N ALA A 73 -40.22 -14.27 0.31
CA ALA A 73 -40.25 -15.65 0.79
C ALA A 73 -40.89 -15.75 2.18
N ARG A 74 -40.58 -14.82 3.09
CA ARG A 74 -41.17 -14.79 4.44
C ARG A 74 -42.68 -14.53 4.39
N THR A 75 -43.15 -13.65 3.51
CA THR A 75 -44.58 -13.37 3.33
C THR A 75 -45.32 -14.60 2.82
N LEU A 76 -44.75 -15.31 1.84
CA LEU A 76 -45.30 -16.57 1.33
C LEU A 76 -45.29 -17.66 2.41
N LEU A 77 -44.21 -17.83 3.16
CA LEU A 77 -44.15 -18.82 4.23
C LEU A 77 -45.20 -18.53 5.32
N ASN A 78 -45.31 -17.28 5.74
CA ASN A 78 -46.26 -16.85 6.76
C ASN A 78 -47.74 -17.06 6.37
N SER A 79 -48.06 -17.17 5.06
CA SER A 79 -49.43 -17.44 4.62
C SER A 79 -49.84 -18.90 4.80
N TYR A 80 -48.89 -19.83 4.94
CA TYR A 80 -49.15 -21.27 5.03
C TYR A 80 -49.48 -21.77 6.44
N GLY A 81 -49.34 -20.92 7.46
CA GLY A 81 -49.82 -21.20 8.83
C GLY A 81 -48.79 -20.93 9.91
N TYR A 82 -49.18 -20.10 10.88
CA TYR A 82 -48.43 -19.84 12.09
C TYR A 82 -48.79 -20.87 13.17
N THR A 83 -47.79 -21.53 13.74
CA THR A 83 -47.94 -22.27 15.01
C THR A 83 -47.67 -21.33 16.18
N MET A 84 -48.23 -21.62 17.36
CA MET A 84 -48.01 -20.79 18.56
C MET A 84 -46.54 -20.78 18.99
N GLU A 85 -45.72 -21.74 18.55
CA GLU A 85 -44.27 -21.79 18.81
C GLU A 85 -43.44 -20.91 17.85
N GLY A 86 -44.08 -20.09 17.00
CA GLY A 86 -43.39 -19.17 16.09
C GLY A 86 -42.67 -19.84 14.91
N LYS A 87 -42.92 -21.13 14.68
CA LYS A 87 -42.42 -21.89 13.52
C LYS A 87 -43.51 -21.98 12.46
N VAL A 88 -43.18 -21.66 11.21
CA VAL A 88 -44.11 -21.85 10.09
C VAL A 88 -44.13 -23.33 9.76
N HIS A 89 -45.30 -23.96 9.85
CA HIS A 89 -45.48 -25.36 9.45
C HIS A 89 -46.06 -25.39 8.03
N ILE A 90 -45.27 -25.85 7.07
CA ILE A 90 -45.73 -26.07 5.69
C ILE A 90 -46.19 -27.52 5.59
N PRO A 91 -47.43 -27.79 5.11
CA PRO A 91 -47.88 -29.15 4.82
C PRO A 91 -46.93 -29.86 3.84
N ILE A 92 -46.75 -31.18 4.02
CA ILE A 92 -45.79 -31.97 3.21
C ILE A 92 -46.10 -31.85 1.72
N ASP A 93 -47.37 -31.95 1.32
CA ASP A 93 -47.78 -31.83 -0.09
C ASP A 93 -47.35 -30.49 -0.69
N ARG A 94 -47.51 -29.39 0.07
CA ARG A 94 -47.11 -28.06 -0.38
C ARG A 94 -45.60 -27.87 -0.43
N ALA A 95 -44.85 -28.50 0.47
CA ALA A 95 -43.40 -28.50 0.42
C ALA A 95 -42.88 -29.21 -0.85
N MET A 96 -43.54 -30.30 -1.26
CA MET A 96 -43.22 -31.03 -2.49
C MET A 96 -43.49 -30.18 -3.73
N ASP A 97 -44.63 -29.49 -3.81
CA ASP A 97 -44.93 -28.55 -4.90
C ASP A 97 -43.83 -27.49 -5.05
N LEU A 98 -43.38 -26.89 -3.93
CA LEU A 98 -42.37 -25.83 -3.94
C LEU A 98 -41.00 -26.35 -4.42
N ILE A 99 -40.65 -27.59 -4.11
CA ILE A 99 -39.41 -28.22 -4.61
C ILE A 99 -39.48 -28.42 -6.12
N VAL A 100 -40.65 -28.79 -6.66
CA VAL A 100 -40.85 -28.96 -8.11
C VAL A 100 -40.84 -27.60 -8.82
N GLU A 101 -41.51 -26.59 -8.28
CA GLU A 101 -41.60 -25.24 -8.86
C GLU A 101 -40.25 -24.49 -8.85
N ARG A 102 -39.48 -24.61 -7.77
CA ARG A 102 -38.27 -23.78 -7.54
C ARG A 102 -36.95 -24.53 -7.63
N GLY A 103 -37.01 -25.86 -7.74
CA GLY A 103 -35.84 -26.72 -7.70
C GLY A 103 -35.23 -26.85 -6.29
N LEU A 104 -34.28 -27.77 -6.16
CA LEU A 104 -33.51 -27.92 -4.92
C LEU A 104 -32.45 -26.81 -4.83
N PRO A 105 -32.30 -26.14 -3.69
CA PRO A 105 -31.24 -25.15 -3.51
C PRO A 105 -29.87 -25.84 -3.60
N VAL A 106 -29.03 -25.39 -4.53
CA VAL A 106 -27.64 -25.83 -4.67
C VAL A 106 -26.80 -25.07 -3.64
N ARG A 107 -25.97 -25.78 -2.87
CA ARG A 107 -24.98 -25.14 -1.98
C ARG A 107 -23.79 -24.75 -2.84
N GLU A 108 -23.55 -23.44 -2.98
CA GLU A 108 -22.28 -22.89 -3.45
C GLU A 108 -21.24 -22.90 -2.33
#